data_AF-A0A4Q7FZZ2-F1
#
_entry.id   AF-A0A4Q7FZZ2-F1
#
_cell.length_a   1.000
_cell.length_b   1.000
_cell.length_c   1.000
_cell.angle_alpha   90.00
_cell.angle_beta   90.00
_cell.angle_gamma   90.00
#
_symmetry.space_group_name_H-M   'P 1'
#
loop_
_entity.id
_entity.type
_entity.pdbx_description
1 polymer ?
#
loop_
_entity_poly.entity_id
_entity_poly.type
_entity_poly.pdbx_seq_one_letter_code
_entity_poly.pdbx_strand_id
1 'polypeptide(L)'
;MKRDFDLIVYGATGYTGRLIAEYLATSYRGDDAPSWAIAGRSTDKLQKVRADIGAPDDLPLIQADAAEAASLRSMCERAAVIITTVGPYQLHGSELVAACAATGTAYVDLCGEPAWMRRMIDAHHEEAKRTGARIVFSCGFDSIPFDLGVLTLQEKAREKFGRPARRVKARLRKVKGGMSGGTA
;
A
#
# COMPACT_ATOMS: atom_id res chain seq x y z
N MET A 1 4.92 17.80 10.96
CA MET A 1 6.33 17.48 10.66
C MET A 1 6.46 17.41 9.15
N LYS A 2 7.45 18.08 8.54
CA LYS A 2 7.65 18.03 7.09
C LYS A 2 8.20 16.65 6.73
N ARG A 3 7.57 15.95 5.78
CA ARG A 3 8.04 14.68 5.22
C ARG A 3 8.88 14.97 3.98
N ASP A 4 9.83 14.10 3.65
CA ASP A 4 10.65 14.21 2.44
C ASP A 4 9.84 13.81 1.20
N PHE A 5 8.94 12.84 1.36
CA PHE A 5 8.15 12.24 0.29
C PHE A 5 6.67 12.18 0.66
N ASP A 6 5.82 12.39 -0.34
CA ASP A 6 4.41 12.08 -0.26
C ASP A 6 4.21 10.56 -0.23
N LEU A 7 4.93 9.83 -1.09
CA LEU A 7 4.79 8.39 -1.26
C LEU A 7 6.14 7.65 -1.24
N ILE A 8 6.21 6.52 -0.54
CA ILE A 8 7.29 5.54 -0.74
C ILE A 8 6.68 4.20 -1.14
N VAL A 9 7.16 3.63 -2.24
CA VAL A 9 6.80 2.26 -2.67
C VAL A 9 7.80 1.27 -2.06
N TYR A 10 7.42 0.60 -0.98
CA TYR A 10 8.24 -0.42 -0.33
C TYR A 10 7.97 -1.82 -0.90
N GLY A 11 9.01 -2.48 -1.39
CA GLY A 11 8.88 -3.73 -2.15
C GLY A 11 8.89 -3.53 -3.67
N ALA A 12 9.45 -2.41 -4.16
CA ALA A 12 9.51 -2.07 -5.57
C ALA A 12 10.24 -3.11 -6.45
N THR A 13 11.10 -3.94 -5.86
CA THR A 13 11.78 -5.04 -6.56
C THR A 13 10.90 -6.27 -6.77
N GLY A 14 9.72 -6.32 -6.14
CA GLY A 14 8.72 -7.36 -6.35
C GLY A 14 7.83 -7.08 -7.57
N TYR A 15 7.05 -8.07 -7.97
CA TYR A 15 6.19 -7.97 -9.16
C TYR A 15 5.20 -6.79 -9.09
N THR A 16 4.36 -6.75 -8.05
CA THR A 16 3.36 -5.70 -7.88
C THR A 16 3.99 -4.35 -7.58
N GLY A 17 5.02 -4.30 -6.73
CA GLY A 17 5.75 -3.07 -6.43
C GLY A 17 6.36 -2.43 -7.68
N ARG A 18 6.90 -3.23 -8.61
CA ARG A 18 7.39 -2.73 -9.90
C ARG A 18 6.28 -2.10 -10.72
N LEU A 19 5.10 -2.73 -10.80
CA LEU A 19 3.96 -2.18 -11.54
C LEU A 19 3.43 -0.87 -10.93
N ILE A 20 3.42 -0.75 -9.61
CA ILE A 20 3.06 0.50 -8.93
C ILE A 20 4.07 1.59 -9.25
N ALA A 21 5.37 1.30 -9.17
CA ALA A 21 6.42 2.25 -9.51
C ALA A 21 6.36 2.69 -10.99
N GLU A 22 6.12 1.74 -11.91
CA GLU A 22 5.94 2.00 -13.34
C GLU A 22 4.72 2.90 -13.59
N TYR A 23 3.60 2.63 -12.91
CA TYR A 23 2.41 3.48 -12.97
C TYR A 23 2.69 4.91 -12.49
N LEU A 24 3.40 5.06 -11.36
CA LEU A 24 3.77 6.38 -10.85
C LEU A 24 4.67 7.15 -11.83
N ALA A 25 5.70 6.50 -12.37
CA ALA A 25 6.64 7.10 -13.32
C ALA A 25 6.02 7.50 -14.67
N THR A 26 4.96 6.80 -15.08
CA THR A 26 4.29 7.05 -16.36
C THR A 26 3.10 8.00 -16.24
N SER A 27 2.39 7.97 -15.11
CA SER A 27 1.12 8.70 -14.94
C SER A 27 1.27 10.04 -14.26
N TYR A 28 2.32 10.25 -13.46
CA TYR A 28 2.55 11.50 -12.73
C TYR A 28 3.86 12.13 -13.19
N ARG A 29 3.75 13.22 -13.96
CA ARG A 29 4.87 13.98 -14.52
C ARG A 29 4.60 15.49 -14.40
N GLY A 30 5.67 16.27 -14.25
CA GLY A 30 5.59 17.73 -14.13
C GLY A 30 5.53 18.21 -12.68
N ASP A 31 5.35 19.52 -12.51
CA ASP A 31 5.53 20.22 -11.23
C ASP A 31 4.50 19.82 -10.16
N ASP A 32 3.35 19.27 -10.57
CA ASP A 32 2.28 18.81 -9.67
C ASP A 32 2.39 17.31 -9.31
N ALA A 33 3.43 16.61 -9.79
CA ALA A 33 3.64 15.22 -9.43
C ALA A 33 3.98 15.08 -7.94
N PRO A 34 3.45 14.05 -7.23
CA PRO A 34 3.81 13.82 -5.84
C PRO A 34 5.30 13.53 -5.73
N SER A 35 5.93 13.99 -4.66
CA SER A 35 7.28 13.58 -4.32
C SER A 35 7.27 12.10 -3.90
N TRP A 36 8.07 11.26 -4.54
CA TRP A 36 8.06 9.83 -4.25
C TRP A 36 9.42 9.15 -4.38
N ALA A 37 9.54 7.98 -3.76
CA ALA A 37 10.73 7.14 -3.78
C ALA A 37 10.37 5.64 -3.90
N ILE A 38 11.33 4.83 -4.34
CA ILE A 38 11.22 3.37 -4.27
C ILE A 38 12.13 2.81 -3.18
N ALA A 39 11.63 1.81 -2.46
CA ALA A 39 12.32 1.21 -1.33
C ALA A 39 12.36 -0.31 -1.37
N GLY A 40 13.41 -0.87 -0.80
CA GLY A 40 13.67 -2.31 -0.75
C GLY A 40 15.04 -2.64 -0.15
N ARG A 41 15.34 -3.93 0.00
CA ARG A 41 16.56 -4.39 0.69
C ARG A 41 17.87 -4.20 -0.10
N SER A 42 17.78 -4.17 -1.43
CA SER A 42 18.95 -4.15 -2.32
C SER A 42 18.90 -2.93 -3.22
N THR A 43 19.80 -1.98 -2.98
CA THR A 43 19.94 -0.76 -3.77
C THR A 43 20.21 -1.06 -5.24
N ASP A 44 21.06 -2.05 -5.55
CA ASP A 44 21.35 -2.46 -6.93
C ASP A 44 20.09 -2.93 -7.68
N LYS A 45 19.22 -3.70 -7.01
CA LYS A 45 17.93 -4.12 -7.60
C LYS A 45 16.99 -2.93 -7.80
N LEU A 46 17.00 -1.96 -6.89
CA LEU A 46 16.20 -0.73 -7.02
C LEU A 46 16.69 0.12 -8.20
N GLN A 47 18.00 0.26 -8.38
CA GLN A 47 18.59 0.94 -9.55
C GLN A 47 18.15 0.28 -10.86
N LYS A 48 18.19 -1.06 -10.91
CA LYS A 48 17.69 -1.80 -12.07
C LYS A 48 16.20 -1.55 -12.31
N VAL A 49 15.37 -1.61 -11.27
CA VAL A 49 13.93 -1.30 -11.40
C VAL A 49 13.72 0.10 -11.95
N ARG A 50 14.41 1.11 -11.41
CA ARG A 50 14.31 2.51 -11.88
C ARG A 50 14.64 2.65 -13.36
N ALA A 51 15.71 1.99 -13.82
CA ALA A 51 16.08 1.96 -15.22
C ALA A 51 15.03 1.23 -16.09
N ASP A 52 14.60 0.05 -15.65
CA ASP A 52 13.65 -0.80 -16.39
C ASP A 52 12.28 -0.11 -16.58
N ILE A 53 11.82 0.69 -15.61
CA ILE A 53 10.55 1.44 -15.71
C ILE A 53 10.70 2.80 -16.41
N GLY A 54 11.92 3.17 -16.83
CA GLY A 54 12.20 4.46 -17.48
C GLY A 54 11.93 5.67 -16.57
N ALA A 55 12.12 5.51 -15.26
CA ALA A 55 12.01 6.60 -14.30
C ALA A 55 13.25 7.51 -14.35
N PRO A 56 13.13 8.80 -13.97
CA PRO A 56 14.26 9.72 -13.90
C PRO A 56 15.42 9.20 -13.03
N ASP A 57 16.66 9.51 -13.40
CA ASP A 57 17.86 9.08 -12.67
C ASP A 57 17.98 9.68 -11.27
N ASP A 58 17.26 10.76 -11.01
CA ASP A 58 17.16 11.41 -9.70
C ASP A 58 16.02 10.84 -8.84
N LEU A 59 15.22 9.87 -9.32
CA LEU A 59 14.22 9.20 -8.48
C LEU A 59 14.91 8.56 -7.27
N PRO A 60 14.58 8.98 -6.03
CA PRO A 60 15.27 8.53 -4.84
C PRO A 60 15.07 7.04 -4.55
N LEU A 61 16.15 6.40 -4.10
CA LEU A 61 16.19 5.00 -3.71
C LEU A 61 16.41 4.90 -2.21
N ILE A 62 15.61 4.10 -1.51
CA ILE A 62 15.70 3.94 -0.06
C ILE A 62 15.97 2.47 0.29
N GLN A 63 17.10 2.22 0.93
CA GLN A 63 17.39 0.89 1.46
C GLN A 63 16.59 0.67 2.74
N ALA A 64 15.72 -0.34 2.75
CA ALA A 64 14.92 -0.70 3.90
C ALA A 64 14.79 -2.24 4.04
N ASP A 65 15.09 -2.76 5.23
CA ASP A 65 14.94 -4.19 5.56
C ASP A 65 13.84 -4.40 6.61
N ALA A 66 12.95 -5.35 6.32
CA ALA A 66 11.86 -5.73 7.21
C ALA A 66 12.36 -6.40 8.51
N ALA A 67 13.57 -6.95 8.50
CA ALA A 67 14.22 -7.50 9.69
C ALA A 67 14.84 -6.42 10.60
N GLU A 68 14.97 -5.18 10.13
CA GLU A 68 15.69 -4.10 10.82
C GLU A 68 14.74 -2.97 11.20
N ALA A 69 14.19 -3.00 12.41
CA ALA A 69 13.18 -2.04 12.87
C ALA A 69 13.63 -0.57 12.74
N ALA A 70 14.91 -0.27 12.99
CA ALA A 70 15.47 1.07 12.82
C ALA A 70 15.44 1.54 11.35
N SER A 71 15.66 0.62 10.42
CA SER A 71 15.61 0.89 8.98
C SER A 71 14.18 1.22 8.54
N LEU A 72 13.19 0.44 8.99
CA LEU A 72 11.78 0.71 8.73
C LEU A 72 11.35 2.05 9.32
N ARG A 73 11.72 2.34 10.57
CA ARG A 73 11.39 3.60 11.22
C ARG A 73 11.95 4.80 10.45
N SER A 74 13.22 4.74 10.04
CA SER A 74 13.84 5.80 9.24
C SER A 74 13.11 6.02 7.91
N MET A 75 12.69 4.95 7.23
CA MET A 75 11.87 5.06 6.02
C MET A 75 10.50 5.70 6.31
N CYS A 76 9.80 5.24 7.34
CA CYS A 76 8.48 5.75 7.73
C CYS A 76 8.51 7.23 8.11
N GLU A 77 9.56 7.70 8.78
CA GLU A 77 9.72 9.11 9.18
C GLU A 77 9.80 10.05 7.97
N ARG A 78 10.26 9.56 6.82
CA ARG A 78 10.46 10.35 5.60
C ARG A 78 9.24 10.42 4.68
N ALA A 79 8.19 9.61 4.90
CA ALA A 79 7.02 9.54 4.03
C ALA A 79 5.74 10.07 4.68
N ALA A 80 4.83 10.60 3.86
CA ALA A 80 3.43 10.74 4.26
C ALA A 80 2.70 9.38 4.18
N VAL A 81 2.92 8.60 3.11
CA VAL A 81 2.33 7.27 2.90
C VAL A 81 3.40 6.25 2.50
N ILE A 82 3.39 5.09 3.16
CA ILE A 82 4.08 3.88 2.70
C ILE A 82 3.09 2.99 1.94
N ILE A 83 3.39 2.73 0.68
CA ILE A 83 2.71 1.72 -0.15
C ILE A 83 3.57 0.47 -0.10
N THR A 84 3.16 -0.56 0.64
CA THR A 84 3.95 -1.78 0.75
C THR A 84 3.38 -2.91 -0.09
N THR A 85 4.27 -3.65 -0.74
CA THR A 85 3.98 -4.90 -1.44
C THR A 85 4.85 -6.04 -0.92
N VAL A 86 5.39 -5.92 0.29
CA VAL A 86 6.31 -6.89 0.90
C VAL A 86 5.52 -7.94 1.68
N GLY A 87 5.07 -8.97 0.97
CA GLY A 87 4.48 -10.18 1.55
C GLY A 87 5.46 -11.37 1.63
N PRO A 88 5.09 -12.46 2.31
CA PRO A 88 3.87 -12.65 3.11
C PRO A 88 3.82 -11.72 4.33
N TYR A 89 2.67 -11.10 4.62
CA TYR A 89 2.61 -10.01 5.59
C TYR A 89 2.72 -10.52 7.03
N GLN A 90 2.26 -11.74 7.31
CA GLN A 90 2.47 -12.37 8.63
C GLN A 90 3.94 -12.53 8.99
N LEU A 91 4.84 -12.57 7.99
CA LEU A 91 6.28 -12.74 8.19
C LEU A 91 7.03 -11.41 8.17
N HIS A 92 6.59 -10.45 7.35
CA HIS A 92 7.38 -9.25 7.05
C HIS A 92 6.64 -7.92 7.31
N GLY A 93 5.34 -7.96 7.57
CA GLY A 93 4.50 -6.76 7.67
C GLY A 93 4.39 -6.16 9.07
N SER A 94 4.52 -6.97 10.13
CA SER A 94 4.21 -6.53 11.50
C SER A 94 5.04 -5.34 11.96
N GLU A 95 6.36 -5.39 11.76
CA GLU A 95 7.27 -4.30 12.15
C GLU A 95 7.02 -3.01 11.36
N LEU A 96 6.59 -3.13 10.09
CA LEU A 96 6.25 -1.96 9.29
C LEU A 96 4.96 -1.30 9.76
N VAL A 97 3.93 -2.07 10.12
CA VAL A 97 2.70 -1.52 10.71
C VAL A 97 3.01 -0.83 12.03
N ALA A 98 3.82 -1.46 12.89
CA ALA A 98 4.25 -0.87 14.15
C ALA A 98 5.01 0.45 13.95
N ALA A 99 5.96 0.48 13.01
CA ALA A 99 6.71 1.68 12.66
C ALA A 99 5.79 2.79 12.15
N CYS A 100 4.91 2.51 11.19
CA CYS A 100 3.94 3.49 10.68
C CYS A 100 3.01 4.04 11.77
N ALA A 101 2.50 3.16 12.65
CA ALA A 101 1.67 3.56 13.78
C ALA A 101 2.43 4.49 14.74
N ALA A 102 3.67 4.17 15.09
CA ALA A 102 4.48 4.98 15.99
C ALA A 102 4.91 6.34 15.40
N THR A 103 5.18 6.38 14.09
CA THR A 103 5.67 7.60 13.41
C THR A 103 4.55 8.48 12.85
N GLY A 104 3.27 8.11 13.03
CA GLY A 104 2.14 8.85 12.44
C GLY A 104 2.14 8.80 10.90
N THR A 105 2.71 7.75 10.31
CA THR A 105 2.85 7.59 8.86
C THR A 105 1.71 6.75 8.33
N ALA A 106 1.11 7.14 7.21
CA ALA A 106 0.06 6.32 6.60
C ALA A 106 0.64 5.06 5.96
N TYR A 107 -0.16 4.00 5.95
CA TYR A 107 0.21 2.68 5.45
C TYR A 107 -0.92 2.17 4.57
N VAL A 108 -0.56 1.65 3.40
CA VAL A 108 -1.46 0.88 2.55
C VAL A 108 -0.77 -0.38 2.05
N ASP A 109 -1.53 -1.47 1.94
CA ASP A 109 -1.04 -2.74 1.40
C ASP A 109 -2.06 -3.44 0.51
N LEU A 110 -1.72 -4.63 0.03
CA LEU A 110 -2.62 -5.53 -0.69
C LEU A 110 -2.76 -6.88 0.03
N CYS A 111 -2.80 -6.85 1.37
CA CYS A 111 -2.84 -8.04 2.21
C CYS A 111 -4.16 -8.80 2.07
N GLY A 112 -4.08 -10.14 2.01
CA GLY A 112 -5.21 -11.07 1.99
C GLY A 112 -5.28 -11.97 3.23
N GLU A 113 -4.64 -11.59 4.34
CA GLU A 113 -4.39 -12.45 5.51
C GLU A 113 -5.20 -11.98 6.75
N PRO A 114 -6.52 -12.25 6.82
CA PRO A 114 -7.43 -11.60 7.77
C PRO A 114 -7.11 -11.84 9.25
N ALA A 115 -6.59 -13.02 9.60
CA ALA A 115 -6.17 -13.30 10.96
C ALA A 115 -4.99 -12.42 11.40
N TRP A 116 -4.06 -12.11 10.48
CA TRP A 116 -2.96 -11.19 10.76
C TRP A 116 -3.44 -9.75 10.81
N MET A 117 -4.31 -9.34 9.88
CA MET A 117 -4.92 -8.00 9.88
C MET A 117 -5.62 -7.71 11.21
N ARG A 118 -6.43 -8.65 11.73
CA ARG A 118 -7.07 -8.52 13.05
C ARG A 118 -6.05 -8.29 14.17
N ARG A 119 -4.97 -9.08 14.22
CA ARG A 119 -3.90 -8.91 15.21
C ARG A 119 -3.22 -7.55 15.12
N MET A 120 -2.96 -7.05 13.92
CA MET A 120 -2.38 -5.72 13.71
C MET A 120 -3.31 -4.60 14.17
N ILE A 121 -4.62 -4.74 13.92
CA ILE A 121 -5.62 -3.81 14.44
C ILE A 121 -5.62 -3.83 15.97
N ASP A 122 -5.68 -5.01 16.59
CA ASP A 122 -5.64 -5.15 18.05
C ASP A 122 -4.39 -4.51 18.67
N ALA A 123 -3.23 -4.72 18.04
CA ALA A 123 -1.95 -4.26 18.57
C ALA A 123 -1.71 -2.75 18.39
N HIS A 124 -2.21 -2.14 17.29
CA HIS A 124 -1.75 -0.81 16.87
C HIS A 124 -2.86 0.24 16.70
N HIS A 125 -4.14 -0.11 16.85
CA HIS A 125 -5.25 0.82 16.60
C HIS A 125 -5.18 2.09 17.46
N GLU A 126 -4.95 1.96 18.77
CA GLU A 126 -4.90 3.11 19.67
C GLU A 126 -3.66 3.99 19.43
N GLU A 127 -2.51 3.37 19.13
CA GLU A 127 -1.30 4.11 18.79
C GLU A 127 -1.46 4.88 17.48
N ALA A 128 -2.01 4.25 16.45
CA ALA A 128 -2.29 4.90 15.17
C ALA A 128 -3.25 6.09 15.33
N LYS A 129 -4.28 5.96 16.18
CA LYS A 129 -5.18 7.08 16.53
C LYS A 129 -4.45 8.20 17.24
N ARG A 130 -3.57 7.88 18.20
CA ARG A 130 -2.81 8.86 18.98
C ARG A 130 -1.84 9.66 18.11
N THR A 131 -1.18 9.02 17.15
CA THR A 131 -0.18 9.65 16.27
C THR A 131 -0.77 10.25 14.99
N GLY A 132 -1.98 9.86 14.63
CA GLY A 132 -2.64 10.24 13.38
C GLY A 132 -2.27 9.37 12.17
N ALA A 133 -1.58 8.25 12.38
CA ALA A 133 -1.33 7.26 11.34
C ALA A 133 -2.66 6.70 10.78
N ARG A 134 -2.71 6.50 9.46
CA ARG A 134 -3.84 5.85 8.79
C ARG A 134 -3.37 4.53 8.22
N ILE A 135 -3.84 3.43 8.79
CA ILE A 135 -3.48 2.07 8.36
C ILE A 135 -4.65 1.49 7.58
N VAL A 136 -4.47 1.25 6.28
CA VAL A 136 -5.50 0.66 5.41
C VAL A 136 -4.97 -0.64 4.82
N PHE A 137 -5.60 -1.74 5.21
CA PHE A 137 -5.28 -3.05 4.65
C PHE A 137 -6.05 -3.32 3.37
N SER A 138 -5.55 -4.24 2.55
CA SER A 138 -6.28 -4.83 1.42
C SER A 138 -6.70 -3.82 0.34
N CYS A 139 -5.84 -2.87 0.00
CA CYS A 139 -6.02 -1.92 -1.12
C CYS A 139 -5.70 -2.55 -2.49
N GLY A 140 -6.14 -3.80 -2.71
CA GLY A 140 -5.90 -4.55 -3.94
C GLY A 140 -7.17 -4.79 -4.76
N PHE A 141 -7.01 -5.42 -5.92
CA PHE A 141 -8.11 -5.80 -6.81
C PHE A 141 -9.13 -6.75 -6.15
N ASP A 142 -8.68 -7.63 -5.25
CA ASP A 142 -9.58 -8.59 -4.58
C ASP A 142 -10.44 -7.95 -3.47
N SER A 143 -10.33 -6.64 -3.25
CA SER A 143 -11.06 -5.94 -2.19
C SER A 143 -11.71 -4.65 -2.68
N ILE A 144 -10.98 -3.76 -3.37
CA ILE A 144 -11.49 -2.44 -3.77
C ILE A 144 -12.80 -2.51 -4.59
N PRO A 145 -12.93 -3.33 -5.65
CA PRO A 145 -14.17 -3.41 -6.43
C PRO A 145 -15.35 -3.91 -5.61
N PHE A 146 -15.11 -4.74 -4.60
CA PHE A 146 -16.15 -5.26 -3.73
C PHE A 146 -16.60 -4.21 -2.72
N ASP A 147 -15.67 -3.51 -2.08
CA ASP A 147 -15.97 -2.43 -1.13
C ASP A 147 -16.72 -1.28 -1.82
N LEU A 148 -16.20 -0.79 -2.93
CA LEU A 148 -16.85 0.26 -3.72
C LEU A 148 -18.18 -0.21 -4.30
N GLY A 149 -18.25 -1.46 -4.79
CA GLY A 149 -19.48 -2.03 -5.31
C GLY A 149 -20.59 -2.12 -4.25
N VAL A 150 -20.27 -2.51 -3.03
CA VAL A 150 -21.21 -2.52 -1.90
C VAL A 150 -21.61 -1.09 -1.53
N LEU A 151 -20.66 -0.16 -1.44
CA LEU A 151 -20.94 1.24 -1.13
C LEU A 151 -21.92 1.84 -2.14
N THR A 152 -21.60 1.79 -3.44
CA THR A 152 -22.43 2.33 -4.52
C THR A 152 -23.82 1.68 -4.51
N LEU A 153 -23.91 0.35 -4.34
CA LEU A 153 -25.20 -0.33 -4.26
C LEU A 153 -26.03 0.18 -3.07
N GLN A 154 -25.40 0.37 -1.91
CA GLN A 154 -26.09 0.82 -0.71
C GLN A 154 -26.57 2.27 -0.82
N GLU A 155 -25.78 3.16 -1.44
CA GLU A 155 -26.21 4.52 -1.77
C GLU A 155 -27.46 4.50 -2.66
N LYS A 156 -27.43 3.72 -3.75
CA LYS A 156 -28.60 3.58 -4.65
C LYS A 156 -29.80 2.89 -4.00
N ALA A 157 -29.58 1.95 -3.08
CA ALA A 157 -30.66 1.33 -2.34
C ALA A 157 -31.36 2.34 -1.41
N ARG A 158 -30.58 3.19 -0.71
CA ARG A 158 -31.12 4.25 0.13
C ARG A 158 -31.90 5.29 -0.69
N GLU A 159 -31.35 5.74 -1.82
CA GLU A 159 -32.03 6.67 -2.73
C GLU A 159 -33.37 6.10 -3.22
N LYS A 160 -33.38 4.84 -3.66
CA LYS A 160 -34.55 4.23 -4.31
C LYS A 160 -35.61 3.68 -3.34
N PHE A 161 -35.19 3.16 -2.20
CA PHE A 161 -36.05 2.40 -1.29
C PHE A 161 -36.11 2.98 0.13
N GLY A 162 -35.41 4.09 0.41
CA GLY A 162 -35.37 4.72 1.73
C GLY A 162 -34.61 3.91 2.79
N ARG A 163 -33.93 2.82 2.41
CA ARG A 163 -33.19 1.93 3.33
C ARG A 163 -32.10 1.14 2.60
N PRO A 164 -31.03 0.71 3.30
CA PRO A 164 -30.01 -0.16 2.71
C PRO A 164 -30.56 -1.55 2.37
N ALA A 165 -29.91 -2.22 1.42
CA ALA A 165 -30.17 -3.63 1.12
C ALA A 165 -29.71 -4.52 2.29
N ARG A 166 -30.59 -5.44 2.73
CA ARG A 166 -30.30 -6.41 3.80
C ARG A 166 -29.30 -7.48 3.40
N ARG A 167 -29.16 -7.75 2.10
CA ARG A 167 -28.26 -8.76 1.56
C ARG A 167 -27.71 -8.28 0.22
N VAL A 168 -26.40 -8.31 0.11
CA VAL A 168 -25.68 -8.04 -1.14
C VAL A 168 -25.00 -9.33 -1.58
N LYS A 169 -25.09 -9.65 -2.88
CA LYS A 169 -24.38 -10.77 -3.48
C LYS A 169 -23.50 -10.20 -4.59
N ALA A 170 -22.20 -10.32 -4.43
CA ALA A 170 -21.24 -9.99 -5.48
C ALA A 170 -20.92 -11.24 -6.31
N ARG A 171 -20.71 -11.08 -7.61
CA ARG A 171 -20.23 -12.13 -8.50
C ARG A 171 -19.26 -11.55 -9.51
N LEU A 172 -18.07 -12.13 -9.58
CA LEU A 172 -17.13 -11.88 -10.66
C LEU A 172 -17.53 -12.73 -11.88
N ARG A 173 -17.92 -12.09 -12.98
CA ARG A 173 -18.40 -12.80 -14.19
C ARG A 173 -17.33 -13.01 -15.24
N LYS A 174 -16.43 -12.03 -15.39
CA LYS A 174 -15.35 -12.04 -16.37
C LYS A 174 -14.19 -11.24 -15.79
N VAL A 175 -13.00 -11.81 -15.84
CA VAL A 175 -11.75 -11.14 -15.51
C VAL A 175 -10.93 -11.07 -16.78
N LYS A 176 -10.28 -9.94 -17.02
CA LYS A 176 -9.28 -9.79 -18.08
C LYS A 176 -7.95 -9.53 -17.40
N GLY A 177 -7.01 -10.46 -17.56
CA GLY A 177 -5.74 -10.50 -16.82
C GLY A 177 -5.44 -11.91 -16.31
N GLY A 178 -4.25 -12.10 -15.74
CA GLY A 178 -3.83 -13.35 -15.09
C GLY A 178 -3.56 -13.15 -13.60
N MET A 179 -3.21 -14.22 -12.88
CA MET A 179 -2.70 -14.10 -11.52
C MET A 179 -1.40 -13.29 -11.52
N SER A 180 -1.21 -12.42 -10.52
CA SER A 180 0.05 -11.71 -10.38
C SER A 180 1.18 -12.73 -10.11
N GLY A 181 2.40 -12.45 -10.56
CA GLY A 181 3.53 -13.35 -10.32
C GLY A 181 3.89 -13.54 -8.84
N GLY A 182 3.35 -12.71 -7.94
CA GLY A 182 3.47 -12.89 -6.48
C GLY A 182 2.31 -13.65 -5.83
N THR A 183 1.30 -14.06 -6.60
CA THR A 183 0.11 -14.78 -6.12
C THR A 183 0.12 -16.27 -6.52
N ALA A 184 0.93 -16.65 -7.49
CA ALA A 184 1.02 -18.01 -8.04
C ALA A 184 2.02 -18.90 -7.29
#